data_AF-A0A3G6RY71-F1
#
_entry.id   AF-A0A3G6RY71-F1
#
_cell.length_a   1.000
_cell.length_b   1.000
_cell.length_c   1.000
_cell.angle_alpha   90.00
_cell.angle_beta   90.00
_cell.angle_gamma   90.00
#
_symmetry.space_group_name_H-M   'P 1'
#
loop_
_entity.id
_entity.type
_entity.pdbx_description
1 polymer ?
#
loop_
_entity_poly.entity_id
_entity_poly.type
_entity_poly.pdbx_seq_one_letter_code
_entity_poly.pdbx_strand_id
1 'polypeptide(L)'
;MKNYIIIYLLLFFSTAQNCNSQQNKNLSFTYERVFIINKKISNSFTYDSKSGIYENKQLYPDGNYQSKIITVNLTRDNVKEIFDLYLKLKPQNLRNCLYLGNQLMYSSSISFDNNKLQNLTCNKDENDEIKYKKIEDKLYEFVLPTYKLKYPNEFIGK
;
A
#
# COMPACT_ATOMS: atom_id res chain seq x y z
N MET A 1 -38.30 -41.62 1.73
CA MET A 1 -36.93 -41.09 1.90
C MET A 1 -36.28 -40.78 0.55
N LYS A 2 -36.82 -39.82 -0.22
CA LYS A 2 -36.25 -39.42 -1.54
C LYS A 2 -36.08 -37.91 -1.73
N ASN A 3 -36.62 -37.09 -0.83
CA ASN A 3 -36.59 -35.61 -0.97
C ASN A 3 -35.45 -34.92 -0.21
N TYR A 4 -34.74 -35.60 0.68
CA TYR A 4 -33.65 -35.00 1.46
C TYR A 4 -32.34 -34.86 0.65
N ILE A 5 -32.11 -35.73 -0.33
CA ILE A 5 -30.88 -35.74 -1.15
C ILE A 5 -30.78 -34.46 -2.00
N ILE A 6 -31.91 -33.96 -2.51
CA ILE A 6 -31.96 -32.79 -3.38
C ILE A 6 -31.66 -31.50 -2.58
N ILE A 7 -32.16 -31.40 -1.35
CA ILE A 7 -31.95 -30.23 -0.47
C ILE A 7 -30.47 -30.11 -0.06
N TYR A 8 -29.81 -31.23 0.27
CA TYR A 8 -28.39 -31.23 0.60
C TYR A 8 -27.49 -30.84 -0.58
N LEU A 9 -27.84 -31.25 -1.81
CA LEU A 9 -27.09 -30.87 -3.02
C LEU A 9 -27.19 -29.35 -3.30
N LEU A 10 -28.37 -28.74 -3.14
CA LEU A 10 -28.56 -27.29 -3.35
C LEU A 10 -27.82 -26.42 -2.32
N LEU A 11 -27.71 -26.89 -1.06
CA LEU A 11 -26.91 -26.23 -0.02
C LEU A 11 -25.39 -26.34 -0.30
N PHE A 12 -24.95 -27.42 -0.92
CA PHE A 12 -23.55 -27.60 -1.31
C PHE A 12 -23.15 -26.67 -2.47
N PHE A 13 -24.03 -26.48 -3.47
CA PHE A 13 -23.76 -25.56 -4.58
C PHE A 13 -23.72 -24.08 -4.17
N SER A 14 -24.53 -23.67 -3.19
CA SER A 14 -24.57 -22.28 -2.71
C SER A 14 -23.34 -21.89 -1.87
N THR A 15 -22.72 -22.85 -1.17
CA THR A 15 -21.45 -22.61 -0.46
C THR A 15 -20.24 -22.59 -1.40
N ALA A 16 -20.26 -23.35 -2.51
CA ALA A 16 -19.20 -23.34 -3.51
C ALA A 16 -19.19 -22.05 -4.37
N GLN A 17 -20.35 -21.49 -4.71
CA GLN A 17 -20.42 -20.27 -5.54
C GLN A 17 -19.97 -19.00 -4.80
N ASN A 18 -20.12 -18.92 -3.49
CA ASN A 18 -19.70 -17.77 -2.71
C ASN A 18 -18.17 -17.64 -2.53
N CYS A 19 -17.38 -18.65 -2.90
CA CYS A 19 -15.92 -18.58 -2.85
C CYS A 19 -15.26 -18.03 -4.14
N ASN A 20 -15.97 -18.05 -5.28
CA ASN A 20 -15.38 -17.67 -6.58
C ASN A 20 -15.55 -16.18 -6.94
N SER A 21 -16.44 -15.43 -6.29
CA SER A 21 -16.64 -14.01 -6.64
C SER A 21 -15.51 -13.08 -6.14
N GLN A 22 -14.67 -13.55 -5.22
CA GLN A 22 -13.49 -12.81 -4.75
C GLN A 22 -12.23 -13.03 -5.62
N GLN A 23 -12.18 -14.05 -6.49
CA GLN A 23 -10.97 -14.37 -7.26
C GLN A 23 -10.69 -13.45 -8.47
N ASN A 24 -11.65 -12.62 -8.89
CA ASN A 24 -11.60 -11.86 -10.15
C ASN A 24 -11.52 -10.34 -10.03
N LYS A 25 -11.32 -9.77 -8.84
CA LYS A 25 -10.86 -8.37 -8.78
C LYS A 25 -9.38 -8.34 -9.13
N ASN A 26 -9.00 -7.50 -10.10
CA ASN A 26 -7.59 -7.16 -10.34
C ASN A 26 -7.05 -6.48 -9.08
N LEU A 27 -6.45 -7.29 -8.20
CA LEU A 27 -5.80 -6.84 -6.98
C LEU A 27 -4.77 -5.79 -7.37
N SER A 28 -4.98 -4.58 -6.86
CA SER A 28 -4.08 -3.46 -7.06
C SER A 28 -4.18 -2.56 -5.84
N PHE A 29 -3.11 -1.85 -5.59
CA PHE A 29 -3.03 -0.80 -4.61
C PHE A 29 -2.22 0.38 -5.12
N THR A 30 -2.47 1.52 -4.50
CA THR A 30 -1.62 2.71 -4.58
C THR A 30 -1.00 2.98 -3.23
N TYR A 31 0.19 3.56 -3.25
CA TYR A 31 0.97 3.90 -2.07
C TYR A 31 1.50 5.32 -2.21
N GLU A 32 1.51 6.05 -1.10
CA GLU A 32 2.10 7.37 -0.99
C GLU A 32 2.78 7.51 0.37
N ARG A 33 4.02 8.01 0.37
CA ARG A 33 4.73 8.49 1.55
C ARG A 33 5.22 9.90 1.30
N VAL A 34 4.99 10.80 2.26
CA VAL A 34 5.37 12.21 2.19
C VAL A 34 6.13 12.62 3.44
N PHE A 35 7.15 13.44 3.23
CA PHE A 35 7.89 14.17 4.25
C PHE A 35 7.57 15.65 4.10
N ILE A 36 7.28 16.31 5.22
CA ILE A 36 6.79 17.69 5.26
C ILE A 36 7.72 18.50 6.15
N ILE A 37 8.24 19.60 5.61
CA ILE A 37 9.09 20.57 6.31
C ILE A 37 8.52 21.96 6.04
N ASN A 38 8.33 22.77 7.09
CA ASN A 38 7.79 24.13 6.97
C ASN A 38 6.47 24.19 6.18
N LYS A 39 5.57 23.23 6.42
CA LYS A 39 4.26 23.07 5.73
C LYS A 39 4.36 22.82 4.22
N LYS A 40 5.53 22.50 3.68
CA LYS A 40 5.74 22.07 2.29
C LYS A 40 6.17 20.62 2.24
N ILE A 41 5.71 19.88 1.24
CA ILE A 41 6.20 18.52 0.99
C ILE A 41 7.65 18.65 0.52
N SER A 42 8.60 18.20 1.34
CA SER A 42 10.01 18.22 0.98
C SER A 42 10.38 17.02 0.12
N ASN A 43 9.73 15.88 0.36
CA ASN A 43 9.96 14.66 -0.38
C ASN A 43 8.71 13.79 -0.41
N SER A 44 8.44 13.11 -1.53
CA SER A 44 7.34 12.18 -1.67
C SER A 44 7.71 10.97 -2.50
N PHE A 45 7.26 9.80 -2.06
CA PHE A 45 7.39 8.54 -2.76
C PHE A 45 5.98 8.04 -3.10
N THR A 46 5.74 7.73 -4.36
CA THR A 46 4.48 7.14 -4.80
C THR A 46 4.73 5.82 -5.51
N TYR A 47 3.78 4.90 -5.38
CA TYR A 47 3.76 3.66 -6.14
C TYR A 47 2.35 3.31 -6.57
N ASP A 48 2.17 2.92 -7.81
CA ASP A 48 0.94 2.35 -8.32
C ASP A 48 1.22 0.95 -8.88
N SER A 49 0.69 -0.07 -8.21
CA SER A 49 0.88 -1.48 -8.61
C SER A 49 0.27 -1.83 -9.96
N LYS A 50 -0.69 -1.05 -10.46
CA LYS A 50 -1.32 -1.29 -11.77
C LYS A 50 -0.41 -0.81 -12.90
N SER A 51 0.18 0.37 -12.75
CA SER A 51 1.10 0.93 -13.74
C SER A 51 2.55 0.50 -13.53
N GLY A 52 2.88 -0.02 -12.34
CA GLY A 52 4.24 -0.34 -11.92
C GLY A 52 5.10 0.90 -11.68
N ILE A 53 4.53 2.10 -11.71
CA ILE A 53 5.30 3.35 -11.62
C ILE A 53 5.66 3.60 -10.15
N TYR A 54 6.96 3.72 -9.87
CA TYR A 54 7.49 4.25 -8.63
C TYR A 54 8.14 5.61 -8.90
N GLU A 55 7.68 6.65 -8.20
CA GLU A 55 8.22 8.01 -8.30
C GLU A 55 8.77 8.46 -6.95
N ASN A 56 10.00 8.98 -6.96
CA ASN A 56 10.58 9.76 -5.89
C ASN A 56 10.63 11.23 -6.33
N LYS A 57 9.86 12.10 -5.68
CA LYS A 57 9.74 13.52 -6.00
C LYS A 57 10.20 14.37 -4.83
N GLN A 58 11.25 15.15 -5.06
CA GLN A 58 11.94 15.92 -4.03
C GLN A 58 11.93 17.42 -4.35
N LEU A 59 11.72 18.25 -3.33
CA LEU A 59 11.87 19.70 -3.39
C LEU A 59 13.35 20.08 -3.22
N TYR A 60 13.88 20.87 -4.15
CA TYR A 60 15.25 21.35 -4.13
C TYR A 60 15.34 22.77 -3.56
N PRO A 61 16.55 23.23 -3.14
CA PRO A 61 16.74 24.57 -2.56
C PRO A 61 16.34 25.73 -3.48
N ASP A 62 16.32 25.50 -4.80
CA ASP A 62 15.84 26.44 -5.81
C ASP A 62 14.31 26.61 -5.82
N GLY A 63 13.59 25.84 -4.99
CA GLY A 63 12.14 25.87 -4.88
C GLY A 63 11.41 24.98 -5.89
N ASN A 64 12.14 24.27 -6.77
CA ASN A 64 11.57 23.41 -7.79
C ASN A 64 11.54 21.94 -7.32
N TYR A 65 10.57 21.18 -7.83
CA TYR A 65 10.53 19.74 -7.64
C TYR A 65 11.26 19.04 -8.78
N GLN A 66 12.04 18.03 -8.44
CA GLN A 66 12.54 17.06 -9.41
C GLN A 66 12.03 15.67 -9.07
N SER A 67 11.67 14.92 -10.11
CA SER A 67 11.12 13.58 -9.99
C SER A 67 12.08 12.57 -10.60
N LYS A 68 12.27 11.45 -9.91
CA LYS A 68 12.95 10.25 -10.40
C LYS A 68 11.95 9.13 -10.49
N ILE A 69 11.72 8.65 -11.70
CA ILE A 69 10.69 7.65 -11.99
C ILE A 69 11.38 6.36 -12.43
N ILE A 70 10.86 5.23 -11.96
CA ILE A 70 11.20 3.90 -12.45
C ILE A 70 9.95 3.05 -12.61
N THR A 71 10.08 1.98 -13.37
CA THR A 71 9.07 0.94 -13.43
C THR A 71 9.49 -0.25 -12.56
N VAL A 72 8.68 -0.57 -11.57
CA VAL A 72 8.78 -1.76 -10.72
C VAL A 72 7.53 -2.60 -10.93
N ASN A 73 7.67 -3.62 -11.78
CA ASN A 73 6.59 -4.55 -12.08
C ASN A 73 6.52 -5.63 -10.99
N LEU A 74 5.65 -5.42 -10.00
CA LEU A 74 5.35 -6.46 -9.02
C LEU A 74 4.57 -7.59 -9.67
N THR A 75 4.92 -8.83 -9.32
CA THR A 75 4.14 -9.98 -9.78
C THR A 75 2.78 -10.00 -9.09
N ARG A 76 1.81 -10.74 -9.67
CA ARG A 76 0.52 -10.97 -9.02
C ARG A 76 0.67 -11.55 -7.62
N ASP A 77 1.66 -12.42 -7.42
CA ASP A 77 1.94 -13.04 -6.13
C ASP A 77 2.47 -12.02 -5.12
N ASN A 78 3.34 -11.09 -5.52
CA ASN A 78 3.81 -10.02 -4.64
C ASN A 78 2.65 -9.12 -4.18
N VAL A 79 1.77 -8.73 -5.11
CA VAL A 79 0.59 -7.91 -4.77
C VAL A 79 -0.36 -8.66 -3.86
N LYS A 80 -0.60 -9.95 -4.15
CA LYS A 80 -1.43 -10.83 -3.31
C LYS A 80 -0.85 -10.97 -1.91
N GLU A 81 0.47 -11.12 -1.77
CA GLU A 81 1.12 -11.26 -0.46
C GLU A 81 0.92 -10.02 0.43
N ILE A 82 1.03 -8.81 -0.15
CA ILE A 82 0.73 -7.56 0.56
C ILE A 82 -0.74 -7.51 0.97
N PHE A 83 -1.65 -7.89 0.06
CA PHE A 83 -3.09 -7.89 0.34
C PHE A 83 -3.50 -8.91 1.41
N ASP A 84 -2.95 -10.13 1.35
CA ASP A 84 -3.17 -11.17 2.35
C ASP A 84 -2.65 -10.72 3.73
N LEU A 85 -1.51 -10.02 3.76
CA LEU A 85 -0.98 -9.45 5.00
C LEU A 85 -1.91 -8.37 5.58
N TYR A 86 -2.49 -7.52 4.73
CA TYR A 86 -3.54 -6.58 5.12
C TYR A 86 -4.76 -7.29 5.73
N LEU A 87 -5.29 -8.31 5.06
CA LEU A 87 -6.44 -9.09 5.54
C LEU A 87 -6.15 -9.86 6.83
N LYS A 88 -4.90 -10.31 7.02
CA LYS A 88 -4.46 -11.02 8.22
C LYS A 88 -4.31 -10.09 9.41
N LEU A 89 -3.66 -8.93 9.22
CA LEU A 89 -3.37 -8.00 10.30
C LEU A 89 -4.58 -7.15 10.71
N LYS A 90 -5.48 -6.86 9.75
CA LYS A 90 -6.69 -6.05 9.94
C LYS A 90 -6.41 -4.74 10.71
N PRO A 91 -5.48 -3.89 10.24
CA PRO A 91 -5.29 -2.57 10.84
C PRO A 91 -6.56 -1.74 10.70
N GLN A 92 -6.89 -0.91 11.68
CA GLN A 92 -8.06 -0.03 11.58
C GLN A 92 -7.89 1.01 10.48
N ASN A 93 -6.69 1.61 10.35
CA ASN A 93 -6.38 2.54 9.27
C ASN A 93 -5.11 2.15 8.52
N LEU A 94 -5.09 2.54 7.25
CA LEU A 94 -4.00 2.28 6.32
C LEU A 94 -3.12 3.52 6.10
N ARG A 95 -2.95 4.31 7.17
CA ARG A 95 -2.14 5.52 7.14
C ARG A 95 -1.43 5.72 8.47
N ASN A 96 -0.11 5.79 8.45
CA ASN A 96 0.67 6.28 9.58
C ASN A 96 1.00 7.76 9.40
N CYS A 97 1.08 8.49 10.50
CA CYS A 97 1.38 9.91 10.53
C CYS A 97 2.30 10.21 11.70
N LEU A 98 3.29 11.08 11.50
CA LEU A 98 4.11 11.62 12.58
C LEU A 98 3.83 13.10 12.70
N TYR A 99 3.47 13.53 13.91
CA TYR A 99 3.23 14.93 14.24
C TYR A 99 4.33 15.45 15.16
N LEU A 100 4.76 16.69 14.93
CA LEU A 100 5.56 17.47 15.86
C LEU A 100 4.69 18.63 16.37
N GLY A 101 4.20 18.50 17.61
CA GLY A 101 3.10 19.33 18.09
C GLY A 101 1.85 19.12 17.22
N ASN A 102 1.31 20.20 16.66
CA ASN A 102 0.13 20.13 15.77
C ASN A 102 0.51 20.06 14.27
N GLN A 103 1.79 19.93 13.94
CA GLN A 103 2.26 19.93 12.55
C GLN A 103 2.55 18.51 12.08
N LEU A 104 1.95 18.11 10.96
CA LEU A 104 2.24 16.85 10.29
C LEU A 104 3.64 16.94 9.64
N MET A 105 4.54 16.05 10.04
CA MET A 105 5.92 16.00 9.54
C MET A 105 6.13 14.85 8.55
N TYR A 106 5.37 13.78 8.70
CA TYR A 106 5.46 12.60 7.86
C TYR A 106 4.09 11.95 7.74
N SER A 107 3.79 11.41 6.58
CA SER A 107 2.65 10.51 6.42
C SER A 107 2.98 9.42 5.41
N SER A 108 2.46 8.23 5.64
CA SER A 108 2.51 7.14 4.68
C SER A 108 1.18 6.43 4.64
N SER A 109 0.73 6.05 3.45
CA SER A 109 -0.58 5.44 3.23
C SER A 109 -0.59 4.43 2.08
N ILE A 110 -1.47 3.43 2.20
CA ILE A 110 -1.75 2.43 1.15
C ILE A 110 -3.26 2.32 0.93
N SER A 111 -3.72 2.13 -0.30
CA SER A 111 -5.14 2.00 -0.65
C SER A 111 -5.34 0.87 -1.65
N PHE A 112 -6.17 -0.13 -1.31
CA PHE A 112 -6.43 -1.32 -2.13
C PHE A 112 -7.68 -1.24 -3.03
N ASP A 113 -8.42 -0.12 -3.00
CA ASP A 113 -9.75 -0.02 -3.63
C ASP A 113 -10.02 1.38 -4.24
N ASN A 114 -9.02 1.99 -4.90
CA ASN A 114 -9.12 3.32 -5.53
C ASN A 114 -9.62 4.47 -4.63
N ASN A 115 -9.76 4.25 -3.32
CA ASN A 115 -10.05 5.31 -2.37
C ASN A 115 -8.90 6.31 -2.43
N LYS A 116 -9.24 7.60 -2.57
CA LYS A 116 -8.25 8.69 -2.58
C LYS A 116 -7.45 8.61 -1.27
N LEU A 117 -6.13 8.40 -1.39
CA LEU A 117 -5.19 8.32 -0.26
C LEU A 117 -5.32 9.51 0.71
N GLN A 118 -5.67 10.68 0.17
CA GLN A 118 -5.87 11.94 0.89
C GLN A 118 -6.95 11.89 1.99
N ASN A 119 -7.91 10.96 1.90
CA ASN A 119 -9.03 10.86 2.85
C ASN A 119 -8.81 9.82 3.95
N LEU A 120 -7.64 9.15 3.98
CA LEU A 120 -7.36 8.15 5.00
C LEU A 120 -7.06 8.82 6.35
N THR A 121 -7.69 8.32 7.40
CA THR A 121 -7.44 8.75 8.77
C THR A 121 -6.11 8.18 9.24
N CYS A 122 -5.30 8.98 9.95
CA CYS A 122 -4.09 8.49 10.59
C CYS A 122 -4.42 7.47 11.67
N ASN A 123 -3.59 6.43 11.79
CA ASN A 123 -3.57 5.58 12.97
C ASN A 123 -3.31 6.44 14.22
N LYS A 124 -4.02 6.10 15.30
CA LYS A 124 -3.91 6.75 16.62
C LYS A 124 -3.37 5.80 17.68
N ASP A 125 -3.41 4.51 17.40
CA ASP A 125 -3.04 3.42 18.29
C ASP A 125 -1.73 2.79 17.79
N GLU A 126 -0.78 2.60 18.70
CA GLU A 126 0.56 2.08 18.38
C GLU A 126 0.49 0.67 17.77
N ASN A 127 -0.42 -0.18 18.23
CA ASN A 127 -0.55 -1.52 17.70
C ASN A 127 -1.07 -1.50 16.25
N ASP A 128 -2.00 -0.61 15.90
CA ASP A 128 -2.39 -0.39 14.52
C ASP A 128 -1.30 0.24 13.65
N GLU A 129 -0.48 1.14 14.21
CA GLU A 129 0.69 1.66 13.52
C GLU A 129 1.69 0.55 13.17
N ILE A 130 1.95 -0.37 14.10
CA ILE A 130 2.85 -1.52 13.91
C ILE A 130 2.29 -2.46 12.84
N LYS A 131 0.98 -2.73 12.86
CA LYS A 131 0.34 -3.56 11.83
C LYS A 131 0.48 -2.93 10.45
N TYR A 132 0.19 -1.63 10.32
CA TYR A 132 0.37 -0.92 9.05
C TYR A 132 1.84 -0.93 8.61
N LYS A 133 2.77 -0.67 9.54
CA LYS A 133 4.21 -0.68 9.26
C LYS A 133 4.68 -2.01 8.66
N LYS A 134 4.18 -3.15 9.14
CA LYS A 134 4.50 -4.47 8.55
C LYS A 134 4.04 -4.59 7.09
N ILE A 135 2.89 -4.01 6.74
CA ILE A 135 2.39 -3.98 5.36
C ILE A 135 3.29 -3.08 4.49
N GLU A 136 3.64 -1.91 5.00
CA GLU A 136 4.52 -0.96 4.34
C GLU A 136 5.94 -1.51 4.12
N ASP A 137 6.52 -2.14 5.14
CA ASP A 137 7.86 -2.75 5.05
C ASP A 137 7.88 -3.85 3.98
N LYS A 138 6.78 -4.62 3.87
CA LYS A 138 6.65 -5.66 2.83
C LYS A 138 6.59 -5.08 1.42
N LEU A 139 5.93 -3.93 1.23
CA LEU A 139 5.99 -3.20 -0.04
C LEU A 139 7.42 -2.79 -0.39
N TYR A 140 8.15 -2.23 0.58
CA TYR A 140 9.52 -1.78 0.35
C TYR A 140 10.50 -2.92 0.08
N GLU A 141 10.29 -4.10 0.66
CA GLU A 141 11.03 -5.32 0.34
C GLU A 141 11.02 -5.58 -1.17
N PHE A 142 9.88 -5.37 -1.83
CA PHE A 142 9.74 -5.61 -3.27
C PHE A 142 10.16 -4.44 -4.15
N VAL A 143 9.99 -3.19 -3.68
CA VAL A 143 10.22 -1.99 -4.49
C VAL A 143 11.65 -1.48 -4.40
N LEU A 144 12.26 -1.47 -3.22
CA LEU A 144 13.59 -0.87 -3.01
C LEU A 144 14.71 -1.53 -3.81
N PRO A 145 14.77 -2.86 -4.00
CA PRO A 145 15.87 -3.46 -4.75
C PRO A 145 16.03 -2.87 -6.14
N THR A 146 14.93 -2.78 -6.90
CA THR A 146 14.92 -2.21 -8.26
C THR A 146 15.29 -0.73 -8.25
N TYR A 147 14.79 0.04 -7.27
CA TYR A 147 15.11 1.46 -7.14
C TYR A 147 16.58 1.71 -6.81
N LYS A 148 17.14 0.95 -5.85
CA LYS A 148 18.55 1.02 -5.48
C LYS A 148 19.48 0.72 -6.64
N LEU A 149 19.12 -0.25 -7.50
CA LEU A 149 19.90 -0.57 -8.70
C LEU A 149 19.93 0.61 -9.70
N LYS A 150 18.83 1.36 -9.82
CA LYS A 150 18.76 2.49 -10.76
C LYS A 150 19.44 3.76 -10.21
N TYR A 151 19.32 4.01 -8.91
CA TYR A 151 19.86 5.20 -8.25
C TYR A 151 20.72 4.85 -7.02
N PRO A 152 21.84 4.12 -7.21
CA PRO A 152 22.66 3.64 -6.09
C PRO A 152 23.24 4.78 -5.25
N ASN A 153 23.57 5.90 -5.88
CA ASN A 153 24.15 7.08 -5.23
C ASN A 153 23.24 7.69 -4.14
N GLU A 154 21.94 7.40 -4.14
CA GLU A 154 21.03 7.88 -3.07
C GLU A 154 21.15 7.09 -1.75
N PHE A 155 21.88 5.98 -1.79
CA PHE A 155 22.06 5.05 -0.68
C PHE A 155 23.51 4.93 -0.23
N ILE A 156 24.44 5.65 -0.89
CA ILE A 156 25.85 5.71 -0.51
C ILE A 156 26.03 6.93 0.41
N GLY A 157 26.47 6.72 1.65
CA GLY A 157 26.76 7.79 2.61
C GLY A 157 25.59 8.25 3.50
N LYS A 158 24.54 7.43 3.64
CA LYS A 158 23.52 7.55 4.71
C LYS A 158 23.78 6.55 5.81
#